data_AF-A0A495S2K3-F1
#
_entry.id   AF-A0A495S2K3-F1
#
_cell.length_a   1.000
_cell.length_b   1.000
_cell.length_c   1.000
_cell.angle_alpha   90.00
_cell.angle_beta   90.00
_cell.angle_gamma   90.00
#
_symmetry.space_group_name_H-M   'P 1'
#
loop_
_entity.id
_entity.type
_entity.pdbx_description
1 polymer ?
#
loop_
_entity_poly.entity_id
_entity_poly.type
_entity_poly.pdbx_seq_one_letter_code
_entity_poly.pdbx_strand_id
1 'polypeptide(L)' 'MKDLSVLYQSQYKKAKETLDILEKQRAQIDFNLQSNPICSILHKELRTINLDIKITANELEHAESAIVKYNFLMQDK' A
#
# COMPACT_ATOMS: atom_id res chain seq x y z
N MET A 1 -12.81 1.75 23.59
CA MET A 1 -12.98 2.74 22.50
C MET A 1 -11.67 3.32 21.96
N LYS A 2 -10.65 3.65 22.77
CA LYS A 2 -9.31 4.08 22.29
C LYS A 2 -8.60 3.04 21.40
N ASP A 3 -8.88 1.76 21.64
CA ASP A 3 -8.19 0.63 21.02
C ASP A 3 -8.40 0.55 19.48
N LEU A 4 -9.61 0.85 19.01
CA LEU A 4 -9.95 0.83 17.57
C LEU A 4 -9.27 1.96 16.79
N SER A 5 -9.19 3.16 17.36
CA SER A 5 -8.48 4.28 16.72
C SER A 5 -6.99 3.99 16.56
N VAL A 6 -6.36 3.41 17.59
CA VAL A 6 -4.94 3.02 17.54
C VAL A 6 -4.72 1.90 16.53
N LEU A 7 -5.65 0.94 16.47
CA LEU A 7 -5.60 -0.14 15.48
C LEU A 7 -5.63 0.39 14.05
N TYR A 8 -6.59 1.24 13.69
CA TYR A 8 -6.71 1.76 12.33
C TYR A 8 -5.52 2.64 11.94
N GLN A 9 -5.01 3.47 12.87
CA GLN A 9 -3.79 4.25 12.64
C GLN A 9 -2.56 3.38 12.42
N SER A 10 -2.44 2.28 13.17
CA SER A 10 -1.34 1.31 13.00
C SER A 10 -1.43 0.58 11.65
N GLN A 11 -2.63 0.17 11.24
CA GLN A 11 -2.87 -0.42 9.91
C GLN A 11 -2.53 0.55 8.79
N TYR A 12 -2.98 1.79 8.89
CA TYR A 12 -2.66 2.86 7.94
C TYR A 12 -1.15 3.05 7.80
N LYS A 13 -0.45 3.20 8.92
CA LYS A 13 1.00 3.40 8.92
C LYS A 13 1.73 2.25 8.25
N LYS A 14 1.37 1.00 8.59
CA LYS A 14 1.98 -0.19 7.99
C LYS A 14 1.73 -0.28 6.48
N ALA A 15 0.48 -0.09 6.04
CA ALA A 15 0.13 -0.12 4.63
C ALA A 15 0.92 0.95 3.85
N LYS A 16 1.07 2.14 4.42
CA LYS A 16 1.86 3.23 3.82
C LYS A 16 3.35 2.88 3.70
N GLU A 17 3.95 2.37 4.77
CA GLU A 17 5.36 1.94 4.77
C GLU A 17 5.60 0.80 3.76
N THR A 18 4.67 -0.16 3.66
CA THR A 18 4.73 -1.23 2.67
C THR A 18 4.61 -0.69 1.24
N LEU A 19 3.70 0.25 1.00
CA LEU A 19 3.52 0.87 -0.32
C LEU A 19 4.79 1.59 -0.77
N ASP A 20 5.45 2.33 0.12
CA ASP A 20 6.72 3.02 -0.17
C ASP A 20 7.84 2.04 -0.58
N ILE A 21 7.87 0.85 0.03
CA ILE A 21 8.85 -0.20 -0.32
C ILE A 21 8.54 -0.80 -1.69
N LEU A 22 7.27 -1.14 -1.95
CA LEU A 22 6.84 -1.72 -3.22
C LEU A 22 7.08 -0.77 -4.40
N GLU A 23 6.83 0.52 -4.21
CA GLU A 23 7.10 1.55 -5.22
C GLU A 23 8.60 1.66 -5.55
N LYS A 24 9.48 1.57 -4.54
CA LYS A 24 10.94 1.51 -4.76
C LYS A 24 11.33 0.25 -5.53
N GLN A 25 10.74 -0.90 -5.20
CA GLN A 25 10.99 -2.15 -5.92
C GLN A 25 10.54 -2.07 -7.38
N ARG A 26 9.35 -1.50 -7.64
CA ARG A 26 8.86 -1.25 -9.00
C ARG A 26 9.83 -0.40 -9.79
N ALA A 27 10.27 0.73 -9.23
CA ALA A 27 11.22 1.63 -9.86
C ALA A 27 12.56 0.94 -10.20
N GLN A 28 13.05 0.06 -9.30
CA GLN A 28 14.25 -0.73 -9.54
C GLN A 28 14.08 -1.74 -10.69
N ILE A 29 12.93 -2.40 -10.76
CA ILE A 29 12.62 -3.34 -11.85
C ILE A 29 12.53 -2.59 -13.19
N ASP A 30 11.84 -1.44 -13.20
CA ASP A 30 11.74 -0.58 -14.39
C ASP A 30 13.12 -0.11 -14.87
N PHE A 31 13.99 0.30 -13.95
CA PHE A 31 15.38 0.65 -14.26
C PHE A 31 16.14 -0.53 -14.88
N ASN A 32 16.01 -1.73 -14.31
CA ASN A 32 16.67 -2.92 -14.85
C ASN A 32 16.15 -3.27 -16.26
N LEU A 33 14.85 -3.11 -16.50
CA LEU A 33 14.22 -3.33 -17.82
C LEU A 33 14.73 -2.35 -18.89
N GLN A 34 15.19 -1.15 -18.54
CA GLN A 34 15.81 -0.24 -19.51
C GLN A 34 17.04 -0.84 -20.19
N SER A 35 17.82 -1.64 -19.44
CA SER A 35 19.02 -2.31 -19.95
C SER A 35 18.74 -3.70 -20.52
N ASN A 36 17.67 -4.36 -20.10
CA ASN A 36 17.28 -5.68 -20.56
C ASN A 36 15.74 -5.79 -20.78
N PRO A 37 15.23 -5.20 -21.87
CA PRO A 37 13.80 -4.98 -22.07
C PRO A 37 12.99 -6.26 -22.34
N ILE A 38 13.65 -7.35 -22.75
CA ILE A 38 12.99 -8.63 -23.06
C ILE A 38 13.12 -9.65 -21.92
N CYS A 39 13.61 -9.24 -20.75
CA CYS A 39 13.79 -10.12 -19.60
C CYS A 39 12.44 -10.59 -19.03
N SER A 40 12.06 -11.83 -19.33
CA SER A 40 10.79 -12.43 -18.88
C SER A 40 10.66 -12.49 -17.36
N ILE A 41 11.78 -12.66 -16.64
CA ILE A 41 11.82 -12.68 -15.17
C ILE A 41 11.43 -11.31 -14.62
N LEU A 42 12.06 -10.24 -15.09
CA LEU A 42 11.76 -8.87 -14.66
C LEU A 42 10.30 -8.49 -14.98
N HIS A 43 9.78 -8.89 -16.13
CA HIS A 43 8.36 -8.67 -16.47
C HIS A 43 7.41 -9.43 -15.54
N LYS A 44 7.76 -10.63 -15.12
CA LYS A 44 6.97 -11.40 -14.15
C LYS A 44 7.01 -10.74 -12.77
N GLU A 45 8.18 -10.34 -12.31
CA GLU A 45 8.35 -9.60 -11.06
C GLU A 45 7.57 -8.28 -11.06
N LEU A 46 7.65 -7.51 -12.16
CA LEU A 46 6.90 -6.27 -12.33
C LEU A 46 5.38 -6.49 -12.20
N ARG A 47 4.85 -7.57 -12.78
CA ARG A 47 3.43 -7.92 -12.65
C ARG A 47 3.04 -8.23 -11.20
N THR A 48 3.88 -8.99 -10.48
CA THR A 48 3.67 -9.30 -9.06
C THR A 48 3.68 -8.02 -8.22
N ILE A 49 4.72 -7.19 -8.35
CA ILE A 49 4.84 -5.94 -7.60
C ILE A 49 3.66 -5.00 -7.90
N ASN A 50 3.22 -4.91 -9.15
CA ASN A 50 2.05 -4.10 -9.50
C ASN A 50 0.74 -4.62 -8.88
N LEU A 51 0.61 -5.93 -8.68
CA LEU A 51 -0.54 -6.50 -7.97
C LEU A 51 -0.47 -6.17 -6.48
N ASP A 52 0.71 -6.34 -5.88
CA ASP A 52 0.93 -6.04 -4.46
C ASP A 52 0.66 -4.56 -4.16
N ILE A 53 1.13 -3.64 -5.01
CA ILE A 53 0.85 -2.20 -4.91
C ILE A 53 -0.67 -1.94 -4.90
N LYS A 54 -1.43 -2.57 -5.80
CA LYS A 54 -2.89 -2.40 -5.86
C LYS A 54 -3.57 -2.90 -4.60
N ILE A 55 -3.15 -4.05 -4.08
CA ILE A 55 -3.70 -4.63 -2.86
C ILE A 55 -3.41 -3.70 -1.68
N THR A 56 -2.15 -3.29 -1.49
CA THR A 56 -1.74 -2.40 -0.40
C THR A 56 -2.39 -1.03 -0.49
N ALA A 57 -2.56 -0.46 -1.68
CA ALA A 57 -3.30 0.79 -1.86
C ALA A 57 -4.77 0.66 -1.43
N ASN A 58 -5.43 -0.46 -1.79
CA ASN A 58 -6.79 -0.72 -1.35
C ASN A 58 -6.89 -0.91 0.18
N GLU A 59 -5.92 -1.56 0.82
CA GLU A 59 -5.83 -1.66 2.28
C GLU A 59 -5.65 -0.28 2.94
N LEU A 60 -4.83 0.58 2.34
CA LEU A 60 -4.61 1.95 2.80
C LEU A 60 -5.91 2.77 2.76
N GLU A 61 -6.62 2.72 1.63
CA GLU A 61 -7.92 3.38 1.46
C GLU A 61 -8.96 2.86 2.47
N HIS A 62 -9.00 1.55 2.71
CA HIS A 62 -9.88 0.97 3.73
C HIS A 62 -9.54 1.46 5.14
N ALA A 63 -8.26 1.53 5.50
CA ALA A 63 -7.82 2.05 6.79
C ALA A 63 -8.16 3.54 6.96
N GLU A 64 -7.95 4.36 5.93
CA GLU A 64 -8.35 5.78 5.93
C GLU A 64 -9.86 5.93 6.12
N SER A 65 -10.66 5.17 5.36
CA SER A 65 -12.12 5.17 5.48
C SER A 65 -12.57 4.80 6.89
N ALA A 66 -11.95 3.81 7.52
CA ALA A 66 -12.25 3.40 8.88
C ALA A 66 -11.93 4.49 9.91
N ILE A 67 -10.79 5.18 9.75
CA ILE A 67 -10.41 6.33 10.60
C ILE A 67 -11.43 7.46 10.47
N VAL A 68 -11.80 7.83 9.23
CA VAL A 68 -12.77 8.92 8.98
C VAL A 68 -14.13 8.58 9.57
N LYS A 69 -14.65 7.38 9.34
CA LYS A 69 -15.92 6.91 9.90
C LYS A 69 -15.89 6.91 11.43
N TYR A 70 -14.81 6.42 12.03
CA TYR A 70 -14.65 6.42 13.48
C TYR A 70 -14.70 7.84 14.04
N ASN A 71 -13.97 8.78 13.43
CA ASN A 71 -13.95 10.17 13.88
C ASN A 71 -15.33 10.83 13.76
N PHE A 72 -16.06 10.58 12.68
CA PHE A 72 -17.42 11.08 12.49
C PHE A 72 -18.38 10.56 13.57
N LEU A 73 -18.39 9.24 13.82
CA LEU A 73 -19.25 8.61 14.84
C LEU A 73 -18.94 9.05 16.29
N MET A 74 -17.77 9.63 16.53
CA MET A 74 -17.35 10.12 17.85
C MET A 74 -17.62 11.62 18.04
N GLN A 75 -18.05 12.35 17.00
CA GLN A 75 -18.46 13.77 17.11
C GLN A 75 -19.92 13.94 17.55
N ASP A 76 -20.76 12.91 17.38
CA ASP A 76 -22.18 12.90 17.78
C ASP A 76 -22.43 12.35 19.21
N LYS A 77 -21.37 12.24 20.04
CA LYS A 77 -21.44 11.76 21.44
C LYS A 77 -20.92 12.81 22.41
#